data_AF-A0A7S3V1Y8-F1
#
_entry.id   AF-A0A7S3V1Y8-F1
#
_cell.length_a   1.000
_cell.length_b   1.000
_cell.length_c   1.000
_cell.angle_alpha   90.00
_cell.angle_beta   90.00
_cell.angle_gamma   90.00
#
_symmetry.space_group_name_H-M   'P 1'
#
loop_
_entity.id
_entity.type
_entity.pdbx_description
1 polymer ?
#
loop_
_entity_poly.entity_id
_entity_poly.type
_entity_poly.pdbx_seq_one_letter_code
_entity_poly.pdbx_strand_id
1 'polypeptide(L)'
;LERDEKFGLAPESLDGPYKIARESVTFLGGGRAALLQLAHPYVAAGIAQHSNIKYGVQERFYNTFKHVFALAFGDWSAAKKSSQIVRSLHVKVKGKIGEDVGHFKKDHVFTANNLHALYWVHATLVEGAVFMYELFVNELSDEEKCEYLRHSVKMAQTFGIPPSFIPNNWDDFIRQFAI
;
A
#
# COMPACT_ATOMS: atom_id res chain seq x y z
N LEU A 1 -16.13 30.00 4.99
CA LEU A 1 -16.46 29.39 3.68
C LEU A 1 -15.24 28.61 3.21
N GLU A 2 -14.96 27.48 3.87
CA GLU A 2 -14.02 26.48 3.36
C GLU A 2 -14.88 25.23 3.18
N ARG A 3 -15.07 24.82 1.92
CA ARG A 3 -15.78 23.59 1.62
C ARG A 3 -14.94 22.44 2.17
N ASP A 4 -15.57 21.59 2.98
CA ASP A 4 -15.09 20.27 3.34
C ASP A 4 -14.64 19.52 2.06
N GLU A 5 -13.34 19.53 1.79
CA GLU A 5 -12.74 18.58 0.85
C GLU A 5 -12.79 17.20 1.50
N LYS A 6 -13.92 16.52 1.31
CA LYS A 6 -14.05 15.10 1.59
C LYS A 6 -13.02 14.34 0.74
N PHE A 7 -11.83 14.06 1.28
CA PHE A 7 -11.08 12.87 0.84
C PHE A 7 -11.78 11.63 1.44
N GLY A 8 -13.07 11.47 1.18
CA GLY A 8 -13.70 10.17 1.28
C GLY A 8 -13.20 9.39 0.08
N LEU A 9 -12.80 8.14 0.27
CA LEU A 9 -12.73 7.23 -0.86
C LEU A 9 -14.14 6.86 -1.42
N ALA A 10 -15.18 7.62 -1.06
CA ALA A 10 -16.48 7.67 -1.71
C ALA A 10 -16.79 9.14 -2.12
N PRO A 11 -16.95 9.45 -3.42
CA PRO A 11 -17.30 10.79 -3.90
C PRO A 11 -18.81 10.95 -4.06
N GLU A 12 -19.21 12.15 -4.50
CA GLU A 12 -20.55 12.43 -5.03
C GLU A 12 -20.84 11.66 -6.35
N SER A 13 -19.82 11.12 -7.05
CA SER A 13 -19.94 10.21 -8.20
C SER A 13 -19.03 8.98 -8.05
N LEU A 14 -19.43 7.84 -8.60
CA LEU A 14 -18.64 6.58 -8.54
C LEU A 14 -17.73 6.40 -9.78
N ASP A 15 -17.41 7.48 -10.50
CA ASP A 15 -16.64 7.46 -11.75
C ASP A 15 -15.15 7.75 -11.53
N GLY A 16 -14.33 7.58 -12.58
CA GLY A 16 -12.88 7.82 -12.54
C GLY A 16 -12.13 6.85 -11.62
N PRO A 17 -11.19 7.29 -10.76
CA PRO A 17 -10.35 6.38 -9.96
C PRO A 17 -11.14 5.57 -8.91
N TYR A 18 -12.40 5.93 -8.64
CA TYR A 18 -13.31 5.20 -7.76
C TYR A 18 -13.96 4.00 -8.42
N LYS A 19 -14.01 3.99 -9.76
CA LYS A 19 -14.46 2.85 -10.58
C LYS A 19 -13.74 1.57 -10.16
N ILE A 20 -12.44 1.66 -9.85
CA ILE A 20 -11.62 0.52 -9.43
C ILE A 20 -11.85 0.20 -7.96
N ALA A 21 -11.63 1.18 -7.08
CA ALA A 21 -11.67 0.96 -5.63
C ALA A 21 -13.04 0.52 -5.08
N ARG A 22 -14.14 0.83 -5.78
CA ARG A 22 -15.50 0.45 -5.36
C ARG A 22 -15.80 -1.04 -5.56
N GLU A 23 -15.08 -1.72 -6.47
CA GLU A 23 -15.39 -3.11 -6.81
C GLU A 23 -14.84 -4.03 -5.73
N SER A 24 -15.72 -4.81 -5.09
CA SER A 24 -15.33 -5.66 -3.96
C SER A 24 -14.27 -6.71 -4.33
N VAL A 25 -14.15 -7.05 -5.62
CA VAL A 25 -13.15 -7.99 -6.12
C VAL A 25 -11.72 -7.45 -5.97
N THR A 26 -11.51 -6.13 -5.95
CA THR A 26 -10.18 -5.53 -5.72
C THR A 26 -9.61 -5.89 -4.35
N PHE A 27 -10.46 -6.15 -3.35
CA PHE A 27 -10.01 -6.63 -2.04
C PHE A 27 -9.37 -8.01 -2.06
N LEU A 28 -9.74 -8.88 -3.01
CA LEU A 28 -9.05 -10.17 -3.17
C LEU A 28 -7.58 -9.93 -3.58
N GLY A 29 -7.28 -8.78 -4.17
CA GLY A 29 -5.92 -8.29 -4.41
C GLY A 29 -5.10 -8.08 -3.13
N GLY A 30 -5.74 -7.92 -1.97
CA GLY A 30 -5.05 -7.83 -0.68
C GLY A 30 -4.24 -9.09 -0.35
N GLY A 31 -4.74 -10.28 -0.72
CA GLY A 31 -4.01 -11.54 -0.56
C GLY A 31 -2.77 -11.60 -1.46
N ARG A 32 -2.92 -11.21 -2.73
CA ARG A 32 -1.81 -11.08 -3.70
C ARG A 32 -0.77 -10.08 -3.19
N ALA A 33 -1.21 -8.89 -2.78
CA ALA A 33 -0.33 -7.85 -2.26
C ALA A 33 0.44 -8.34 -1.03
N ALA A 34 -0.20 -9.06 -0.10
CA ALA A 34 0.47 -9.61 1.07
C ALA A 34 1.59 -10.60 0.71
N LEU A 35 1.40 -11.43 -0.32
CA LEU A 35 2.44 -12.35 -0.80
C LEU A 35 3.59 -11.61 -1.49
N LEU A 36 3.28 -10.65 -2.37
CA LEU A 36 4.29 -9.83 -3.04
C LEU A 36 5.09 -8.97 -2.05
N GLN A 37 4.46 -8.49 -0.99
CA GLN A 37 5.10 -7.72 0.07
C GLN A 37 6.22 -8.51 0.76
N LEU A 38 6.10 -9.84 0.87
CA LEU A 38 7.13 -10.70 1.43
C LEU A 38 8.37 -10.85 0.53
N ALA A 39 8.31 -10.44 -0.74
CA ALA A 39 9.47 -10.43 -1.62
C ALA A 39 10.48 -9.32 -1.25
N HIS A 40 10.07 -8.28 -0.52
CA HIS A 40 10.98 -7.24 -0.07
C HIS A 40 11.65 -7.65 1.26
N PRO A 41 12.99 -7.76 1.33
CA PRO A 41 13.70 -8.28 2.51
C PRO A 41 13.37 -7.57 3.82
N TYR A 42 13.21 -6.25 3.81
CA TYR A 42 12.85 -5.48 5.02
C TYR A 42 11.45 -5.80 5.52
N VAL A 43 10.50 -6.05 4.61
CA VAL A 43 9.13 -6.38 4.98
C VAL A 43 9.09 -7.80 5.55
N ALA A 44 9.73 -8.75 4.87
CA ALA A 44 9.86 -10.12 5.34
C ALA A 44 10.52 -10.20 6.73
N ALA A 45 11.67 -9.54 6.92
CA ALA A 45 12.38 -9.50 8.19
C ALA A 45 11.56 -8.79 9.29
N GLY A 46 10.92 -7.66 8.96
CA GLY A 46 10.05 -6.94 9.88
C GLY A 46 8.91 -7.81 10.38
N ILE A 47 8.28 -8.57 9.48
CA ILE A 47 7.20 -9.51 9.84
C ILE A 47 7.74 -10.66 10.69
N ALA A 48 8.83 -11.31 10.28
CA ALA A 48 9.40 -12.45 10.99
C ALA A 48 9.86 -12.10 12.41
N GLN A 49 10.41 -10.89 12.60
CA GLN A 49 11.01 -10.46 13.87
C GLN A 49 10.01 -9.78 14.81
N HIS A 50 8.95 -9.16 14.29
CA HIS A 50 8.05 -8.32 15.08
C HIS A 50 6.57 -8.73 15.04
N SER A 51 6.20 -9.82 14.36
CA SER A 51 4.80 -10.22 14.21
C SER A 51 4.51 -11.60 14.84
N ASN A 52 3.48 -11.67 15.69
CA ASN A 52 3.01 -12.93 16.27
C ASN A 52 2.08 -13.68 15.29
N ILE A 53 2.64 -14.19 14.19
CA ILE A 53 1.86 -14.93 13.18
C ILE A 53 1.42 -16.31 13.72
N LYS A 54 2.12 -16.87 14.70
CA LYS A 54 1.87 -18.25 15.16
C LYS A 54 0.58 -18.40 15.98
N TYR A 55 0.16 -17.34 16.70
CA TYR A 55 -1.01 -17.40 17.61
C TYR A 55 -2.04 -16.29 17.39
N GLY A 56 -1.77 -15.32 16.51
CA GLY A 56 -2.57 -14.10 16.38
C GLY A 56 -2.95 -13.75 14.95
N VAL A 57 -3.03 -14.71 14.01
CA VAL A 57 -3.33 -14.42 12.59
C VAL A 57 -4.64 -13.65 12.43
N GLN A 58 -5.69 -14.04 13.15
CA GLN A 58 -7.00 -13.39 13.07
C GLN A 58 -6.96 -11.97 13.64
N GLU A 59 -6.31 -11.77 14.79
CA GLU A 59 -6.15 -10.46 15.42
C GLU A 59 -5.28 -9.53 14.54
N ARG A 60 -4.18 -10.05 13.99
CA ARG A 60 -3.32 -9.34 13.04
C ARG A 60 -4.10 -8.95 11.80
N PHE A 61 -4.88 -9.88 11.24
CA PHE A 61 -5.75 -9.63 10.10
C PHE A 61 -6.72 -8.49 10.43
N TYR A 62 -7.45 -8.58 11.54
CA TYR A 62 -8.39 -7.53 11.94
C TYR A 62 -7.72 -6.16 12.13
N ASN A 63 -6.58 -6.12 12.83
CA ASN A 63 -5.85 -4.88 13.09
C ASN A 63 -5.30 -4.26 11.80
N THR A 64 -4.76 -5.06 10.88
CA THR A 64 -4.31 -4.58 9.57
C THR A 64 -5.49 -4.07 8.74
N PHE A 65 -6.56 -4.87 8.62
CA PHE A 65 -7.70 -4.50 7.79
C PHE A 65 -8.44 -3.28 8.31
N LYS A 66 -8.54 -3.07 9.64
CA LYS A 66 -9.07 -1.82 10.21
C LYS A 66 -8.36 -0.59 9.62
N HIS A 67 -7.03 -0.62 9.53
CA HIS A 67 -6.26 0.48 8.98
C HIS A 67 -6.38 0.58 7.46
N VAL A 68 -6.37 -0.56 6.76
CA VAL A 68 -6.57 -0.61 5.30
C VAL A 68 -7.94 -0.06 4.93
N PHE A 69 -9.02 -0.45 5.60
CA PHE A 69 -10.36 0.08 5.35
C PHE A 69 -10.44 1.59 5.63
N ALA A 70 -9.81 2.08 6.70
CA ALA A 70 -9.76 3.52 6.97
C ALA A 70 -9.00 4.29 5.87
N LEU A 71 -7.96 3.68 5.29
CA LEU A 71 -7.18 4.25 4.19
C LEU A 71 -7.89 4.15 2.85
N ALA A 72 -8.71 3.11 2.66
CA ALA A 72 -9.36 2.75 1.41
C ALA A 72 -10.82 3.22 1.28
N PHE A 73 -11.49 3.55 2.38
CA PHE A 73 -12.91 3.97 2.40
C PHE A 73 -13.21 5.10 3.40
N GLY A 74 -12.25 5.46 4.26
CA GLY A 74 -12.42 6.56 5.21
C GLY A 74 -12.35 7.94 4.56
N ASP A 75 -12.70 8.97 5.33
CA ASP A 75 -12.44 10.36 4.96
C ASP A 75 -10.96 10.75 5.13
N TRP A 76 -10.57 11.98 4.75
CA TRP A 76 -9.18 12.44 4.82
C TRP A 76 -8.61 12.33 6.23
N SER A 77 -9.43 12.71 7.20
CA SER A 77 -9.06 12.76 8.60
C SER A 77 -8.81 11.34 9.10
N ALA A 78 -9.67 10.39 8.75
CA ALA A 78 -9.53 8.98 9.06
C ALA A 78 -8.28 8.38 8.40
N ALA A 79 -8.05 8.61 7.11
CA ALA A 79 -6.89 8.12 6.38
C ALA A 79 -5.58 8.69 6.96
N LYS A 80 -5.52 10.00 7.21
CA LYS A 80 -4.36 10.68 7.80
C LYS A 80 -4.09 10.23 9.24
N LYS A 81 -5.13 10.07 10.06
CA LYS A 81 -4.99 9.54 11.43
C LYS A 81 -4.51 8.09 11.41
N SER A 82 -5.07 7.25 10.54
CA SER A 82 -4.71 5.84 10.40
C SER A 82 -3.24 5.69 10.00
N SER A 83 -2.80 6.40 8.96
CA SER A 83 -1.40 6.39 8.51
C SER A 83 -0.43 6.90 9.57
N GLN A 84 -0.77 7.95 10.33
CA GLN A 84 0.05 8.43 11.44
C GLN A 84 0.22 7.39 12.55
N ILE A 85 -0.87 6.69 12.90
CA ILE A 85 -0.82 5.59 13.88
C ILE A 85 0.10 4.49 13.36
N VAL A 86 -0.10 4.04 12.12
CA VAL A 86 0.70 2.96 11.52
C VAL A 86 2.17 3.36 11.44
N ARG A 87 2.51 4.57 10.98
CA ARG A 87 3.90 5.07 10.96
C ARG A 87 4.52 5.08 12.35
N SER A 88 3.76 5.46 13.37
CA SER A 88 4.24 5.48 14.76
C SER A 88 4.51 4.08 15.29
N LEU A 89 3.68 3.10 14.92
CA LEU A 89 3.94 1.68 15.21
C LEU A 89 5.19 1.17 14.47
N HIS A 90 5.36 1.55 13.20
CA HIS A 90 6.52 1.20 12.38
C HIS A 90 7.86 1.72 12.93
N VAL A 91 7.88 2.77 13.76
CA VAL A 91 9.11 3.25 14.45
C VAL A 91 9.75 2.14 15.29
N LYS A 92 8.94 1.24 15.84
CA LYS A 92 9.40 0.11 16.68
C LYS A 92 9.83 -1.11 15.85
N VAL A 93 9.49 -1.15 14.56
CA VAL A 93 9.80 -2.25 13.65
C VAL A 93 11.11 -1.92 12.94
N LYS A 94 12.20 -2.35 13.55
CA LYS A 94 13.57 -2.17 13.08
C LYS A 94 14.42 -3.31 13.60
N GLY A 95 15.41 -3.71 12.82
CA GLY A 95 16.21 -4.87 13.14
C GLY A 95 17.37 -5.04 12.17
N LYS A 96 17.87 -6.28 12.10
CA LYS A 96 18.93 -6.69 11.19
C LYS A 96 18.47 -7.86 10.34
N ILE A 97 18.91 -7.91 9.09
CA ILE A 97 18.68 -9.06 8.22
C ILE A 97 19.52 -10.24 8.74
N GLY A 98 18.90 -11.43 8.85
CA GLY A 98 19.53 -12.61 9.48
C GLY A 98 20.48 -13.39 8.56
N GLU A 99 20.36 -13.21 7.26
CA GLU A 99 21.08 -13.95 6.22
C GLU A 99 21.34 -13.06 4.98
N ASP A 100 22.14 -13.55 4.04
CA ASP A 100 22.32 -12.87 2.75
C ASP A 100 21.06 -13.06 1.88
N VAL A 101 20.47 -11.96 1.41
CA VAL A 101 19.25 -11.96 0.58
C VAL A 101 19.27 -10.83 -0.44
N GLY A 102 19.19 -11.18 -1.73
CA GLY A 102 19.35 -10.22 -2.81
C GLY A 102 20.65 -9.42 -2.65
N HIS A 103 20.55 -8.10 -2.65
CA HIS A 103 21.71 -7.21 -2.42
C HIS A 103 22.00 -6.92 -0.94
N PHE A 104 21.16 -7.39 -0.01
CA PHE A 104 21.34 -7.17 1.42
C PHE A 104 22.16 -8.29 2.03
N LYS A 105 23.17 -7.91 2.82
CA LYS A 105 24.01 -8.86 3.55
C LYS A 105 23.45 -9.12 4.94
N LYS A 106 23.85 -10.25 5.52
CA LYS A 106 23.65 -10.52 6.95
C LYS A 106 24.09 -9.30 7.78
N ASP A 107 23.33 -9.03 8.85
CA ASP A 107 23.49 -7.90 9.76
C ASP A 107 23.14 -6.51 9.17
N HIS A 108 22.70 -6.43 7.91
CA HIS A 108 22.21 -5.17 7.33
C HIS A 108 21.01 -4.64 8.13
N VAL A 109 21.05 -3.36 8.51
CA VAL A 109 20.04 -2.75 9.36
C VAL A 109 18.85 -2.30 8.52
N PHE A 110 17.63 -2.60 8.98
CA PHE A 110 16.40 -2.16 8.34
C PHE A 110 15.48 -1.40 9.31
N THR A 111 14.59 -0.60 8.75
CA THR A 111 13.46 0.01 9.45
C THR A 111 12.20 -0.11 8.59
N ALA A 112 11.03 -0.30 9.21
CA ALA A 112 9.77 -0.42 8.46
C ALA A 112 9.33 0.90 7.79
N ASN A 113 9.84 2.04 8.26
CA ASN A 113 9.62 3.34 7.63
C ASN A 113 10.69 3.68 6.56
N ASN A 114 11.45 2.69 6.08
CA ASN A 114 12.34 2.88 4.94
C ASN A 114 11.52 3.23 3.68
N LEU A 115 11.98 4.23 2.92
CA LEU A 115 11.27 4.76 1.75
C LEU A 115 10.99 3.69 0.68
N HIS A 116 11.98 2.87 0.33
CA HIS A 116 11.82 1.84 -0.70
C HIS A 116 10.87 0.74 -0.24
N ALA A 117 10.93 0.33 1.04
CA ALA A 117 10.01 -0.64 1.60
C ALA A 117 8.56 -0.11 1.64
N LEU A 118 8.37 1.15 2.01
CA LEU A 118 7.05 1.80 2.00
C LEU A 118 6.48 1.89 0.57
N TYR A 119 7.32 2.29 -0.39
CA TYR A 119 6.94 2.33 -1.79
C TYR A 119 6.60 0.93 -2.33
N TRP A 120 7.37 -0.10 -1.99
CA TRP A 120 7.09 -1.49 -2.38
C TRP A 120 5.69 -1.91 -1.92
N VAL A 121 5.37 -1.69 -0.64
CA VAL A 121 4.05 -1.98 -0.09
C VAL A 121 2.96 -1.21 -0.84
N HIS A 122 3.14 0.10 -1.07
CA HIS A 122 2.20 0.91 -1.84
C HIS A 122 1.99 0.38 -3.26
N ALA A 123 3.08 0.06 -3.97
CA ALA A 123 3.05 -0.43 -5.33
C ALA A 123 2.32 -1.77 -5.45
N THR A 124 2.53 -2.71 -4.52
CA THR A 124 1.79 -3.99 -4.50
C THR A 124 0.28 -3.82 -4.32
N LEU A 125 -0.15 -2.78 -3.60
CA LEU A 125 -1.57 -2.47 -3.42
C LEU A 125 -2.18 -1.86 -4.68
N VAL A 126 -1.46 -0.92 -5.31
CA VAL A 126 -1.91 -0.23 -6.53
C VAL A 126 -1.96 -1.20 -7.72
N GLU A 127 -0.88 -1.95 -7.96
CA GLU A 127 -0.84 -2.98 -9.01
C GLU A 127 -1.88 -4.05 -8.76
N GLY A 128 -2.00 -4.53 -7.52
CA GLY A 128 -2.97 -5.56 -7.16
C GLY A 128 -4.42 -5.12 -7.41
N ALA A 129 -4.76 -3.88 -7.11
CA ALA A 129 -6.10 -3.36 -7.36
C ALA A 129 -6.42 -3.28 -8.86
N VAL A 130 -5.49 -2.77 -9.68
CA VAL A 130 -5.64 -2.71 -11.14
C VAL A 130 -5.73 -4.12 -11.74
N PHE A 131 -4.81 -5.02 -11.35
CA PHE A 131 -4.79 -6.40 -11.80
C PHE A 131 -6.12 -7.11 -11.52
N MET A 132 -6.64 -6.99 -10.31
CA MET A 132 -7.90 -7.63 -9.93
C MET A 132 -9.11 -7.03 -10.62
N TYR A 133 -9.09 -5.72 -10.90
CA TYR A 133 -10.15 -5.07 -11.66
C TYR A 133 -10.16 -5.56 -13.11
N GLU A 134 -9.01 -5.58 -13.78
CA GLU A 134 -8.91 -6.04 -15.17
C GLU A 134 -9.24 -7.53 -15.31
N LEU A 135 -8.90 -8.34 -14.30
CA LEU A 135 -9.17 -9.78 -14.32
C LEU A 135 -10.66 -10.13 -14.19
N PHE A 136 -11.45 -9.32 -13.49
CA PHE A 136 -12.83 -9.70 -13.11
C PHE A 136 -13.92 -8.72 -13.55
N VAL A 137 -13.57 -7.49 -13.91
CA VAL A 137 -14.56 -6.44 -14.20
C VAL A 137 -14.46 -6.00 -15.65
N ASN A 138 -13.38 -5.33 -16.03
CA ASN A 138 -13.14 -4.91 -17.41
C ASN A 138 -11.70 -4.46 -17.61
N GLU A 139 -11.20 -4.53 -18.84
CA GLU A 139 -9.94 -3.90 -19.22
C GLU A 139 -9.98 -2.39 -18.95
N LEU A 140 -8.84 -1.85 -18.50
CA LEU A 140 -8.64 -0.43 -18.24
C LEU A 140 -7.76 0.18 -19.33
N SER A 141 -8.12 1.38 -19.77
CA SER A 141 -7.25 2.19 -20.60
C SER A 141 -6.03 2.68 -19.82
N ASP A 142 -4.97 3.04 -20.53
CA ASP A 142 -3.76 3.59 -19.92
C ASP A 142 -4.04 4.86 -19.11
N GLU A 143 -4.98 5.69 -19.57
CA GLU A 143 -5.39 6.90 -18.84
C GLU A 143 -6.08 6.56 -17.52
N GLU A 144 -6.98 5.57 -17.51
CA GLU A 144 -7.66 5.13 -16.27
C GLU A 144 -6.64 4.58 -15.25
N LYS A 145 -5.63 3.84 -15.71
CA LYS A 145 -4.53 3.36 -14.86
C LYS A 145 -3.70 4.53 -14.31
N CYS A 146 -3.38 5.52 -15.15
CA CYS A 146 -2.66 6.72 -14.73
C CYS A 146 -3.48 7.57 -13.75
N GLU A 147 -4.80 7.70 -13.95
CA GLU A 147 -5.70 8.36 -13.01
C GLU A 147 -5.72 7.68 -11.65
N TYR A 148 -5.82 6.35 -11.63
CA TYR A 148 -5.77 5.57 -10.40
C TYR A 148 -4.42 5.72 -9.67
N LEU A 149 -3.31 5.65 -10.42
CA LEU A 149 -1.98 5.88 -9.89
C LEU A 149 -1.84 7.28 -9.28
N ARG A 150 -2.25 8.33 -10.00
CA ARG A 150 -2.26 9.72 -9.51
C ARG A 150 -3.09 9.87 -8.25
N HIS A 151 -4.24 9.21 -8.16
CA HIS A 151 -5.08 9.24 -6.97
C HIS A 151 -4.39 8.57 -5.76
N SER A 152 -3.69 7.46 -6.00
CA SER A 152 -2.96 6.71 -4.97
C SER A 152 -1.82 7.51 -4.32
N VAL A 153 -1.26 8.51 -5.03
CA VAL A 153 -0.14 9.34 -4.52
C VAL A 153 -0.50 10.03 -3.20
N LYS A 154 -1.74 10.53 -3.06
CA LYS A 154 -2.18 11.18 -1.81
C LYS A 154 -2.11 10.22 -0.62
N MET A 155 -2.50 8.96 -0.81
CA MET A 155 -2.36 7.92 0.22
C MET A 155 -0.89 7.66 0.54
N ALA A 156 -0.03 7.50 -0.47
CA ALA A 156 1.40 7.27 -0.29
C ALA A 156 2.09 8.39 0.52
N GLN A 157 1.72 9.65 0.26
CA GLN A 157 2.23 10.80 1.01
C GLN A 157 1.92 10.74 2.50
N THR A 158 0.77 10.18 2.88
CA THR A 158 0.43 10.03 4.31
C THR A 158 1.38 9.07 5.06
N PHE A 159 2.03 8.17 4.34
CA PHE A 159 3.08 7.29 4.84
C PHE A 159 4.50 7.90 4.78
N GLY A 160 4.64 9.08 4.16
CA GLY A 160 5.91 9.79 4.00
C GLY A 160 6.64 9.48 2.70
N ILE A 161 5.98 8.88 1.70
CA ILE A 161 6.52 8.70 0.36
C ILE A 161 6.38 10.04 -0.38
N PRO A 162 7.47 10.68 -0.84
CA PRO A 162 7.36 11.93 -1.58
C PRO A 162 6.74 11.68 -2.97
N PRO A 163 5.90 12.59 -3.49
CA PRO A 163 5.25 12.41 -4.79
C PRO A 163 6.23 12.15 -5.93
N SER A 164 7.41 12.77 -5.89
CA SER A 164 8.46 12.58 -6.90
C SER A 164 9.07 11.17 -6.92
N PHE A 165 8.79 10.34 -5.91
CA PHE A 165 9.23 8.94 -5.85
C PHE A 165 8.28 7.99 -6.58
N ILE A 166 7.07 8.46 -6.92
CA ILE A 166 6.06 7.68 -7.62
C ILE A 166 6.03 8.15 -9.06
N PRO A 167 6.21 7.26 -10.05
CA PRO A 167 6.11 7.62 -11.45
C PRO A 167 4.74 8.23 -11.79
N ASN A 168 4.72 9.12 -12.78
CA ASN A 168 3.52 9.84 -13.20
C ASN A 168 2.70 9.11 -14.27
N ASN A 169 3.21 7.99 -14.79
CA ASN A 169 2.56 7.14 -15.79
C ASN A 169 2.67 5.66 -15.40
N TRP A 170 1.77 4.86 -15.94
CA TRP A 170 1.63 3.45 -15.59
C TRP A 170 2.85 2.61 -15.99
N ASP A 171 3.42 2.84 -17.18
CA ASP A 171 4.56 2.06 -17.68
C ASP A 171 5.80 2.24 -16.81
N ASP A 172 6.13 3.48 -16.45
CA ASP A 172 7.24 3.76 -15.55
C ASP A 172 6.98 3.21 -14.15
N PHE A 173 5.73 3.24 -13.68
CA PHE A 173 5.34 2.61 -12.43
C PHE A 173 5.59 1.10 -12.45
N ILE A 174 5.18 0.39 -13.52
CA ILE A 174 5.45 -1.05 -13.65
C ILE A 174 6.94 -1.34 -13.80
N ARG A 175 7.68 -0.53 -14.56
CA ARG A 175 9.14 -0.66 -14.68
C ARG A 175 9.82 -0.53 -13.32
N GLN A 176 9.42 0.44 -12.50
CA GLN A 176 9.98 0.63 -11.16
C GLN A 176 9.53 -0.46 -10.18
N PHE A 177 8.31 -0.98 -10.32
CA PHE A 177 7.78 -2.06 -9.49
C PHE A 177 8.41 -3.42 -9.78
N ALA A 178 8.85 -3.66 -11.02
CA ALA A 178 9.47 -4.91 -11.44
C ALA A 178 10.94 -5.08 -10.99
N ILE A 179 11.53 -4.06 -10.35
CA ILE A 179 12.93 -4.00 -9.87
C ILE A 179 12.96 -4.20 -8.36
#